data_AF-A0A3E1E526-F1
#
_entry.id   AF-A0A3E1E526-F1
#
_cell.length_a   1.000
_cell.length_b   1.000
_cell.length_c   1.000
_cell.angle_alpha   90.00
_cell.angle_beta   90.00
_cell.angle_gamma   90.00
#
_symmetry.space_group_name_H-M   'P 1'
#
loop_
_entity.id
_entity.type
_entity.pdbx_description
1 polymer ?
#
loop_
_entity_poly.entity_id
_entity_poly.type
_entity_poly.pdbx_seq_one_letter_code
_entity_poly.pdbx_strand_id
1 'polypeptide(L)'
;MVFTHQSTTVMLAKYKIDYSIPFHNHDQPHHYFTDDPVTCEEALTKMLEHGFKIKTILHEGVELPRHEFDRLIKTAAGILASNHLCRSLVIDKAEANHRFGVPA
;
A
#
# COMPACT_ATOMS: atom_id res chain seq x y z
N MET A 1 -4.01 -15.67 -30.27
CA MET A 1 -3.86 -15.08 -28.92
C MET A 1 -2.37 -14.86 -28.68
N VAL A 2 -1.84 -13.71 -29.09
CA VAL A 2 -0.48 -13.29 -28.72
C VAL A 2 -0.48 -11.76 -28.66
N PHE A 3 -0.25 -11.20 -27.49
CA PHE A 3 0.19 -9.81 -27.35
C PHE A 3 1.49 -9.86 -26.55
N THR A 4 2.59 -9.96 -27.29
CA THR A 4 3.95 -9.79 -26.82
C THR A 4 4.30 -8.31 -26.92
N HIS A 5 4.52 -7.65 -25.79
CA HIS A 5 5.25 -6.39 -25.59
C HIS A 5 5.37 -6.27 -24.04
N GLN A 6 6.52 -6.11 -23.36
CA GLN A 6 7.66 -5.25 -23.61
C GLN A 6 8.88 -5.60 -22.74
N SER A 7 10.06 -5.41 -23.36
CA SER A 7 11.24 -4.71 -22.84
C SER A 7 11.98 -5.27 -21.62
N THR A 8 13.04 -6.00 -21.95
CA THR A 8 14.25 -6.19 -21.14
C THR A 8 14.97 -4.85 -20.94
N THR A 9 14.58 -4.11 -19.90
CA THR A 9 15.41 -3.08 -19.27
C THR A 9 15.48 -3.46 -17.80
N VAL A 10 16.66 -3.41 -17.18
CA VAL A 10 16.89 -3.70 -15.76
C VAL A 10 16.07 -2.72 -14.90
N MET A 11 14.79 -3.01 -14.68
CA MET A 11 13.94 -2.29 -13.74
C MET A 11 13.85 -3.17 -12.52
N LEU A 12 14.83 -3.02 -11.61
CA LEU A 12 14.74 -3.57 -10.26
C LEU A 12 13.35 -3.22 -9.75
N ALA A 13 12.48 -4.19 -9.48
CA ALA A 13 11.25 -3.90 -8.77
C ALA A 13 11.64 -3.22 -7.46
N LYS A 14 11.49 -1.89 -7.39
CA LYS A 14 12.04 -1.10 -6.30
C LYS A 14 11.42 -1.46 -4.97
N TYR A 15 10.18 -1.92 -4.90
CA TYR A 15 9.52 -2.29 -3.64
C TYR A 15 8.87 -3.67 -3.76
N LYS A 16 9.15 -4.54 -2.78
CA LYS A 16 8.53 -5.83 -2.58
C LYS A 16 7.82 -5.83 -1.24
N ILE A 17 6.51 -5.94 -1.23
CA ILE A 17 5.70 -6.02 -0.02
C ILE A 17 5.39 -7.49 0.25
N ASP A 18 5.87 -8.01 1.37
CA ASP A 18 5.48 -9.30 1.90
C ASP A 18 4.24 -9.14 2.76
N TYR A 19 3.14 -9.78 2.39
CA TYR A 19 1.91 -9.76 3.15
C TYR A 19 1.30 -11.15 3.21
N SER A 20 0.40 -11.37 4.15
CA SER A 20 -0.31 -12.63 4.27
C SER A 20 -1.80 -12.36 4.34
N ILE A 21 -2.54 -13.12 3.55
CA ILE A 21 -3.99 -13.04 3.49
C ILE A 21 -4.53 -14.06 4.50
N PRO A 22 -5.22 -13.63 5.58
CA PRO A 22 -5.82 -14.54 6.53
C PRO A 22 -7.05 -15.18 5.89
N PHE A 23 -6.92 -16.39 5.35
CA PHE A 23 -8.04 -17.12 4.74
C PHE A 23 -8.49 -18.25 5.65
N HIS A 24 -9.53 -17.98 6.47
CA HIS A 24 -10.28 -18.88 7.37
C HIS A 24 -9.45 -19.65 8.42
N ASN A 25 -8.36 -20.32 8.03
CA ASN A 25 -7.43 -21.05 8.90
C ASN A 25 -6.02 -21.21 8.30
N HIS A 26 -5.72 -20.55 7.17
CA HIS A 26 -4.43 -20.57 6.50
C HIS A 26 -4.00 -19.13 6.18
N ASP A 27 -2.83 -18.73 6.68
CA ASP A 27 -2.15 -17.53 6.19
C ASP A 27 -1.44 -17.88 4.89
N GLN A 28 -1.96 -17.38 3.76
CA GLN A 28 -1.26 -17.53 2.48
C GLN A 28 -0.26 -16.37 2.34
N PRO A 29 1.07 -16.66 2.35
CA PRO A 29 2.06 -15.64 2.08
C PRO A 29 1.95 -15.22 0.61
N HIS A 30 1.82 -13.92 0.40
CA HIS A 30 1.78 -13.31 -0.91
C HIS A 30 2.80 -12.17 -0.96
N HIS A 31 3.46 -12.03 -2.10
CA HIS A 31 4.45 -10.97 -2.29
C HIS A 31 3.96 -10.09 -3.42
N TYR A 32 3.78 -8.80 -3.14
CA TYR A 32 3.48 -7.80 -4.15
C TYR A 32 4.77 -7.10 -4.56
N PHE A 33 4.96 -6.89 -5.86
CA PHE A 33 6.12 -6.19 -6.41
C PHE A 33 5.64 -4.94 -7.12
N THR A 34 6.22 -3.79 -6.78
CA THR A 34 5.93 -2.50 -7.42
C THR A 34 7.22 -1.72 -7.60
N ASP A 35 7.33 -1.00 -8.70
CA ASP A 35 8.45 -0.07 -8.95
C ASP A 35 8.10 1.38 -8.58
N ASP A 36 6.80 1.66 -8.39
CA ASP A 36 6.28 2.99 -8.16
C ASP A 36 5.88 3.22 -6.69
N PRO A 37 6.36 4.29 -6.04
CA PRO A 37 6.06 4.57 -4.63
C PRO A 37 4.57 4.88 -4.40
N VAL A 38 3.90 5.53 -5.35
CA VAL A 38 2.45 5.84 -5.22
C VAL A 38 1.64 4.53 -5.25
N THR A 39 1.99 3.62 -6.15
CA THR A 39 1.38 2.29 -6.26
C THR A 39 1.63 1.45 -5.01
N CYS A 40 2.79 1.62 -4.35
CA CYS A 40 3.08 1.00 -3.06
C CYS A 40 2.11 1.48 -1.97
N GLU A 41 1.91 2.79 -1.85
CA GLU A 41 1.01 3.39 -0.86
C GLU A 41 -0.45 2.98 -1.10
N GLU A 42 -0.91 2.97 -2.35
CA GLU A 42 -2.26 2.50 -2.69
C GLU A 42 -2.44 1.01 -2.39
N ALA A 43 -1.44 0.19 -2.70
CA ALA A 43 -1.46 -1.24 -2.38
C ALA A 43 -1.54 -1.45 -0.86
N LEU A 44 -0.71 -0.76 -0.07
CA LEU A 44 -0.76 -0.80 1.39
C LEU A 44 -2.11 -0.33 1.93
N THR A 45 -2.68 0.73 1.35
CA THR A 45 -4.01 1.25 1.74
C THR A 45 -5.08 0.18 1.51
N LYS A 46 -5.09 -0.47 0.35
CA LYS A 46 -6.02 -1.58 0.06
C LYS A 46 -5.76 -2.78 0.95
N MET A 47 -4.49 -3.07 1.28
CA MET A 47 -4.16 -4.15 2.20
C MET A 47 -4.69 -3.90 3.60
N LEU A 48 -4.56 -2.67 4.10
CA LEU A 48 -5.14 -2.24 5.37
C LEU A 48 -6.67 -2.26 5.33
N GLU A 49 -7.28 -1.79 4.26
CA GLU A 49 -8.74 -1.81 4.07
C GLU A 49 -9.32 -3.23 4.08
N HIS A 50 -8.65 -4.17 3.42
CA HIS A 50 -9.04 -5.58 3.38
C HIS A 50 -8.63 -6.37 4.64
N GLY A 51 -7.86 -5.78 5.55
CA GLY A 51 -7.37 -6.46 6.76
C GLY A 51 -6.28 -7.52 6.51
N PHE A 52 -5.49 -7.36 5.45
CA PHE A 52 -4.34 -8.23 5.20
C PHE A 52 -3.21 -7.96 6.20
N LYS A 53 -2.44 -9.00 6.54
CA LYS A 53 -1.31 -8.91 7.47
C LYS A 53 -0.04 -8.59 6.71
N ILE A 54 0.34 -7.32 6.66
CA ILE A 54 1.61 -6.89 6.07
C ILE A 54 2.75 -7.32 7.00
N LYS A 55 3.70 -8.10 6.48
CA LYS A 55 4.83 -8.67 7.24
C LYS A 55 6.07 -7.78 7.11
N THR A 56 6.54 -7.57 5.89
CA THR A 56 7.75 -6.78 5.62
C THR A 56 7.62 -6.04 4.29
N ILE A 57 8.36 -4.95 4.13
CA ILE A 57 8.55 -4.28 2.85
C ILE A 57 10.04 -4.31 2.57
N LEU A 58 10.45 -4.75 1.38
CA LEU A 58 11.82 -4.71 0.92
C LEU A 58 11.91 -3.66 -0.19
N HIS A 59 12.91 -2.80 -0.15
CA HIS A 59 13.24 -1.87 -1.21
C HIS A 59 14.53 -2.27 -1.92
N GLU A 60 14.49 -2.54 -3.22
CA GLU A 60 15.63 -3.00 -4.02
C GLU A 60 16.34 -4.23 -3.42
N GLY A 61 15.59 -5.10 -2.73
CA GLY A 61 16.12 -6.28 -2.04
C GLY A 61 16.69 -6.01 -0.64
N VAL A 62 16.62 -4.77 -0.16
CA VAL A 62 16.97 -4.38 1.21
C VAL A 62 15.70 -4.28 2.05
N GLU A 63 15.64 -4.94 3.21
CA GLU A 63 14.51 -4.76 4.12
C GLU A 63 14.39 -3.28 4.52
N LEU A 64 13.21 -2.68 4.34
CA LEU A 64 12.97 -1.31 4.76
C LEU A 64 13.25 -1.21 6.25
N PRO A 65 13.97 -0.16 6.71
CA PRO A 65 14.08 0.09 8.13
C PRO A 65 12.67 0.28 8.71
N ARG A 66 12.45 -0.24 9.93
CA ARG A 66 11.14 -0.17 10.61
C ARG A 66 10.54 1.23 10.60
N HIS A 67 11.36 2.27 10.72
CA HIS A 67 10.92 3.65 10.63
C HIS A 67 10.21 4.00 9.32
N GLU A 68 10.76 3.58 8.18
CA GLU A 68 10.15 3.82 6.87
C GLU A 68 8.92 2.94 6.66
N PHE A 69 8.95 1.70 7.17
CA PHE A 69 7.77 0.83 7.19
C PHE A 69 6.61 1.49 7.95
N ASP A 70 6.84 1.91 9.20
CA ASP A 70 5.85 2.61 10.03
C ASP A 70 5.35 3.88 9.34
N ARG A 71 6.24 4.62 8.66
CA ARG A 71 5.86 5.82 7.90
C ARG A 71 4.90 5.48 6.75
N LEU A 72 5.20 4.45 5.96
CA LEU A 72 4.33 4.01 4.86
C LEU A 72 2.96 3.53 5.36
N ILE A 73 2.95 2.73 6.43
CA ILE A 73 1.71 2.26 7.06
C ILE A 73 0.90 3.45 7.60
N LYS A 74 1.56 4.43 8.24
CA LYS A 74 0.91 5.63 8.74
C LYS A 74 0.30 6.47 7.60
N THR A 75 1.00 6.63 6.49
CA THR A 75 0.47 7.33 5.30
C THR A 75 -0.72 6.57 4.73
N ALA A 76 -0.60 5.25 4.52
CA ALA A 76 -1.69 4.42 4.01
C ALA A 76 -2.92 4.44 4.93
N ALA A 77 -2.73 4.39 6.25
CA ALA A 77 -3.80 4.52 7.23
C ALA A 77 -4.44 5.93 7.21
N GLY A 78 -3.63 6.98 7.01
CA GLY A 78 -4.11 8.35 6.81
C GLY A 78 -4.98 8.49 5.57
N ILE A 79 -4.52 7.95 4.43
CA ILE A 79 -5.28 7.92 3.17
C ILE A 79 -6.58 7.13 3.35
N LEU A 80 -6.53 5.96 4.00
CA LEU A 80 -7.71 5.15 4.30
C LEU A 80 -8.72 5.92 5.14
N ALA A 81 -8.26 6.56 6.22
CA ALA A 81 -9.11 7.36 7.09
C ALA A 81 -9.71 8.56 6.34
N SER A 82 -8.91 9.28 5.55
CA SER A 82 -9.35 10.39 4.71
C SER A 82 -10.41 9.96 3.69
N ASN A 83 -10.18 8.84 2.98
CA ASN A 83 -11.13 8.28 2.02
C ASN A 83 -12.41 7.80 2.71
N HIS A 84 -12.30 7.14 3.86
CA HIS A 84 -13.46 6.69 4.62
C HIS A 84 -14.27 7.87 5.15
N LEU A 85 -13.62 8.93 5.67
CA LEU A 85 -14.29 10.17 6.09
C LEU A 85 -14.98 10.87 4.92
N CYS A 86 -14.28 11.06 3.80
CA CYS A 86 -14.83 11.65 2.58
C CYS A 86 -16.07 10.87 2.10
N ARG A 87 -15.98 9.54 2.05
CA ARG A 87 -17.07 8.66 1.60
C ARG A 87 -18.23 8.56 2.60
N SER A 88 -17.97 8.57 3.90
CA SER A 88 -19.01 8.49 4.93
C SER A 88 -19.72 9.82 5.18
N LEU A 89 -19.03 10.95 5.04
CA LEU A 89 -19.57 12.28 5.31
C LEU A 89 -19.95 13.04 4.04
N VAL A 90 -19.63 12.52 2.85
CA VAL A 90 -19.81 13.17 1.53
C VAL A 90 -19.18 14.58 1.52
N ILE A 91 -17.98 14.68 2.09
CA ILE A 91 -17.20 15.92 2.19
C ILE A 91 -15.96 15.83 1.30
N ASP A 92 -15.47 16.96 0.79
CA ASP A 92 -14.26 16.96 -0.05
C ASP A 92 -12.99 16.60 0.77
N LYS A 93 -11.97 16.04 0.12
CA LYS A 93 -10.66 15.75 0.76
C LYS A 93 -10.06 17.00 1.42
N ALA A 94 -10.24 18.17 0.80
CA ALA A 94 -9.79 19.44 1.37
C ALA A 94 -10.51 19.77 2.68
N GLU A 95 -11.81 19.46 2.76
CA GLU A 95 -12.64 19.71 3.93
C GLU A 95 -12.36 18.71 5.06
N ALA A 96 -12.08 17.44 4.72
CA ALA A 96 -11.65 16.43 5.68
C ALA A 96 -10.29 16.77 6.31
N ASN A 97 -9.30 17.21 5.52
CA ASN A 97 -8.00 17.64 6.02
C ASN A 97 -8.13 18.91 6.90
N HIS A 98 -8.93 19.90 6.47
CA HIS A 98 -9.16 21.12 7.25
C HIS A 98 -9.83 20.84 8.60
N ARG A 99 -10.80 19.92 8.63
CA ARG A 99 -11.67 19.69 9.79
C ARG A 99 -11.17 18.60 10.75
N PHE A 100 -10.44 17.61 10.23
CA PHE A 100 -9.97 16.46 11.01
C PHE A 100 -8.44 16.31 11.03
N GLY A 101 -7.69 17.13 10.28
CA GLY A 101 -6.22 17.10 10.27
C GLY A 101 -5.63 15.79 9.73
N VAL A 102 -6.42 15.01 9.00
CA VAL A 102 -5.95 13.77 8.38
C VAL A 102 -5.14 14.09 7.13
N PRO A 103 -3.91 13.55 7.00
CA PRO A 103 -3.11 13.75 5.81
C PRO A 103 -3.83 13.19 4.58
N ALA A 104 -3.82 13.99 3.51
CA ALA A 104 -4.48 13.70 2.24
C ALA A 104 -3.71 12.70 1.37
#